data_AF-A0A7W1IH46-F1
#
_entry.id   AF-A0A7W1IH46-F1
#
_cell.length_a   1.000
_cell.length_b   1.000
_cell.length_c   1.000
_cell.angle_alpha   90.00
_cell.angle_beta   90.00
_cell.angle_gamma   90.00
#
_symmetry.space_group_name_H-M   'P 1'
#
loop_
_entity.id
_entity.type
_entity.pdbx_description
1 polymer ?
#
loop_
_entity_poly.entity_id
_entity_poly.type
_entity_poly.pdbx_seq_one_letter_code
_entity_poly.pdbx_strand_id
1 'polypeptide(L)'
;VYWTLLELEGFKKESGNGEAAKALFYPNIAKIDLASGDIGEFTKFGTVKDKPTYYLQNKYPSITNTEDHSQIFLGVDKKGDVLWFGKVSMD
;
A
#
# COMPACT_ATOMS: atom_id res chain seq x y z
N VAL A 1 8.37 3.12 15.71
CA VAL A 1 7.78 3.98 14.64
C VAL A 1 7.82 3.20 13.35
N TYR A 2 6.97 3.51 12.37
CA TYR A 2 6.96 2.81 11.09
C TYR A 2 7.07 3.80 9.94
N TRP A 3 7.86 3.44 8.93
CA TRP A 3 7.94 4.17 7.67
C TRP A 3 7.15 3.41 6.61
N THR A 4 6.19 4.09 5.99
CA THR A 4 5.54 3.60 4.76
C THR A 4 6.11 4.33 3.56
N LEU A 5 6.63 3.57 2.58
CA LEU A 5 7.01 4.03 1.26
C LEU A 5 5.96 3.56 0.24
N LEU A 6 5.65 4.41 -0.74
CA LEU A 6 4.81 4.06 -1.87
C LEU A 6 5.69 3.89 -3.10
N GLU A 7 5.83 2.64 -3.58
CA GLU A 7 6.58 2.35 -4.80
C GLU A 7 5.66 2.52 -6.01
N LEU A 8 6.06 3.37 -6.98
CA LEU A 8 5.31 3.62 -8.21
C LEU A 8 5.78 2.69 -9.33
N GLU A 9 4.87 1.91 -9.89
CA GLU A 9 5.15 1.09 -11.09
C GLU A 9 4.79 1.83 -12.39
N GLY A 10 3.80 2.73 -12.34
CA GLY A 10 3.41 3.51 -13.53
C GLY A 10 2.02 4.11 -13.40
N PHE A 11 1.40 4.39 -14.55
CA PHE A 11 0.06 4.98 -14.63
C PHE A 11 -0.82 4.18 -15.59
N LYS A 12 -2.11 4.05 -15.29
CA LYS A 12 -3.14 3.56 -16.22
C LYS A 12 -4.25 4.59 -16.37
N LYS A 13 -4.97 4.56 -17.50
CA LYS A 13 -6.22 5.31 -17.62
C LYS A 13 -7.30 4.62 -16.78
N GLU A 14 -8.02 5.39 -15.97
CA GLU A 14 -9.19 4.89 -15.26
C GLU A 14 -10.45 5.31 -16.03
N SER A 15 -11.21 4.33 -16.53
CA SER A 15 -12.49 4.58 -17.19
C SER A 15 -13.61 4.61 -16.15
N GLY A 16 -14.41 5.69 -16.15
CA GLY A 16 -15.66 5.74 -15.37
C GLY A 16 -15.89 6.97 -14.49
N ASN A 17 -14.92 7.89 -14.34
CA ASN A 17 -15.09 9.13 -13.54
C ASN A 17 -14.25 10.31 -14.08
N GLY A 18 -14.42 10.61 -15.37
CA GLY A 18 -13.50 11.48 -16.12
C GLY A 18 -12.19 10.75 -16.42
N GLU A 19 -11.52 11.11 -17.50
CA GLU A 19 -10.25 10.50 -17.88
C GLU A 19 -9.14 10.88 -16.89
N ALA A 20 -9.11 10.25 -15.72
CA ALA A 20 -8.08 10.45 -14.72
C ALA A 20 -7.01 9.37 -14.85
N ALA A 21 -5.74 9.78 -14.73
CA ALA A 21 -4.64 8.84 -14.63
C ALA A 21 -4.65 8.21 -13.22
N LYS A 22 -4.72 6.88 -13.17
CA LYS A 22 -4.53 6.07 -11.98
C LYS A 22 -3.06 5.69 -11.86
N ALA A 23 -2.37 6.31 -10.91
CA ALA A 23 -1.05 5.88 -10.48
C ALA A 23 -1.14 4.48 -9.86
N LEU A 24 -0.25 3.60 -10.29
CA LEU A 24 -0.13 2.21 -9.85
C LEU A 24 0.97 2.17 -8.79
N PHE A 25 0.58 2.29 -7.53
CA PHE A 25 1.52 2.22 -6.40
C PHE A 25 1.13 1.14 -5.41
N TYR A 26 2.13 0.59 -4.72
CA TYR A 26 1.94 -0.39 -3.65
C TYR A 26 2.80 -0.02 -2.43
N PRO A 27 2.39 -0.41 -1.21
CA PRO A 27 3.11 -0.02 -0.01
C PRO A 27 4.30 -0.93 0.26
N ASN A 28 5.36 -0.34 0.79
CA ASN A 28 6.50 -1.02 1.36
C ASN A 28 6.81 -0.43 2.75
N ILE A 29 6.90 -1.27 3.77
CA ILE A 29 6.86 -0.80 5.18
C ILE A 29 8.05 -1.35 5.94
N ALA A 30 8.70 -0.48 6.70
CA ALA A 30 9.77 -0.85 7.62
C ALA A 30 9.50 -0.28 9.03
N LYS A 31 9.89 -1.03 10.05
CA LYS A 31 9.93 -0.54 11.44
C LYS A 31 11.21 0.27 11.64
N ILE A 32 11.07 1.44 12.27
CA ILE A 32 12.19 2.28 12.73
C ILE A 32 12.38 2.01 14.22
N ASP A 33 13.58 1.59 14.58
CA ASP A 33 14.06 1.58 15.96
C ASP A 33 14.47 3.00 16.35
N LEU A 34 13.79 3.57 17.35
CA LEU A 34 14.05 4.94 17.80
C LEU A 34 15.27 5.07 18.72
N ALA A 35 15.72 3.98 19.33
CA ALA A 35 16.87 3.98 20.22
C ALA A 35 18.18 3.96 19.42
N SER A 36 18.25 3.14 18.36
CA SER A 36 19.43 3.08 17.48
C SER A 36 19.34 4.02 16.28
N GLY A 37 18.13 4.38 15.83
CA GLY A 37 17.90 5.08 14.57
C GLY A 37 17.92 4.16 13.35
N ASP A 38 18.01 2.84 13.55
CA ASP A 38 18.06 1.87 12.45
C ASP A 38 16.69 1.72 11.77
N ILE A 39 16.72 1.55 10.45
CA ILE A 39 15.56 1.19 9.65
C ILE A 39 15.62 -0.31 9.40
N GLY A 40 14.60 -1.03 9.85
CA GLY A 40 14.47 -2.46 9.64
C GLY A 40 14.22 -2.84 8.18
N GLU A 41 14.08 -4.14 7.94
CA GLU A 41 13.79 -4.64 6.61
C GLU A 41 12.42 -4.18 6.10
N PHE A 42 12.39 -3.88 4.80
CA PHE A 42 11.22 -3.42 4.08
C PHE A 42 10.35 -4.61 3.67
N THR A 43 9.12 -4.66 4.20
CA THR A 43 8.11 -5.63 3.82
C THR A 43 7.20 -5.05 2.74
N LYS A 44 7.21 -5.69 1.57
CA LYS A 44 6.36 -5.31 0.44
C LYS A 44 4.95 -5.88 0.59
N PHE A 45 3.96 -5.05 0.31
CA PHE A 45 2.55 -5.40 0.34
C PHE A 45 1.95 -5.30 -1.06
N GLY A 46 0.85 -6.03 -1.29
CA GLY A 46 0.20 -6.07 -2.59
C GLY A 46 0.97 -6.85 -3.66
N THR A 47 1.93 -7.70 -3.27
CA THR A 47 2.68 -8.57 -4.17
C THR A 47 2.23 -10.03 -4.09
N VAL A 48 2.36 -10.77 -5.19
CA VAL A 48 2.17 -12.23 -5.23
C VAL A 48 3.41 -12.82 -5.89
N LYS A 49 4.13 -13.70 -5.18
CA LYS A 49 5.44 -14.24 -5.62
C LYS A 49 6.40 -13.10 -6.04
N ASP A 50 6.52 -12.09 -5.19
CA ASP A 50 7.36 -10.88 -5.37
C ASP A 50 7.02 -9.99 -6.57
N LYS A 51 5.89 -10.22 -7.24
CA LYS A 51 5.40 -9.38 -8.32
C LYS A 51 4.28 -8.46 -7.83
N PRO A 52 4.36 -7.13 -8.05
CA PRO A 52 3.24 -6.23 -7.80
C PRO A 52 1.98 -6.75 -8.48
N THR A 53 0.92 -6.93 -7.69
CA THR A 53 -0.34 -7.54 -8.16
C THR A 53 -1.51 -6.65 -7.77
N TYR A 54 -1.49 -6.10 -6.56
CA TYR A 54 -2.53 -5.25 -6.02
C TYR A 54 -1.99 -3.84 -5.77
N TYR A 55 -2.58 -2.87 -6.45
CA TYR A 55 -2.21 -1.46 -6.37
C TYR A 55 -3.23 -0.72 -5.51
N LEU A 56 -2.75 0.21 -4.71
CA LEU A 56 -3.61 0.96 -3.80
C LEU A 56 -4.64 1.81 -4.55
N GLN A 57 -5.78 2.02 -3.91
CA GLN A 57 -6.78 2.96 -4.40
C GLN A 57 -6.27 4.40 -4.26
N ASN A 58 -6.31 5.18 -5.35
CA ASN A 58 -5.69 6.51 -5.39
C ASN A 58 -6.36 7.53 -4.46
N LYS A 59 -7.68 7.42 -4.26
CA LYS A 59 -8.43 8.35 -3.40
C LYS A 59 -8.37 7.97 -1.93
N TYR A 60 -8.42 6.67 -1.65
CA TYR A 60 -8.51 6.13 -0.29
C TYR A 60 -7.56 4.92 -0.15
N PRO A 61 -6.23 5.15 -0.14
CA PRO A 61 -5.24 4.08 -0.23
C PRO A 61 -5.13 3.26 1.05
N SER A 62 -5.49 3.84 2.19
CA SER A 62 -5.38 3.18 3.48
C SER A 62 -6.32 3.78 4.53
N ILE A 63 -6.58 3.01 5.58
CA ILE A 63 -7.36 3.38 6.76
C ILE A 63 -6.51 3.04 8.00
N THR A 64 -6.35 3.99 8.91
CA THR A 64 -5.73 3.75 10.21
C THR A 64 -6.82 3.32 11.21
N ASN A 65 -6.67 2.14 11.79
CA ASN A 65 -7.54 1.66 12.87
C ASN A 65 -6.88 1.95 14.22
N THR A 66 -7.50 2.83 14.99
CA THR A 66 -7.00 3.24 16.31
C THR A 66 -7.29 2.23 17.41
N GLU A 67 -8.28 1.34 17.24
CA GLU A 67 -8.67 0.38 18.28
C GLU A 67 -7.65 -0.75 18.45
N ASP A 68 -7.02 -1.18 17.35
CA ASP A 68 -6.04 -2.27 17.34
C ASP A 68 -4.67 -1.84 16.79
N HIS A 69 -4.42 -0.53 16.79
CA HIS A 69 -3.16 0.09 16.35
C HIS A 69 -2.68 -0.43 14.99
N SER A 70 -3.58 -0.59 14.02
CA SER A 70 -3.23 -1.14 12.71
C SER A 70 -3.42 -0.17 11.56
N GLN A 71 -2.63 -0.38 10.50
CA GLN A 71 -2.81 0.26 9.21
C GLN A 71 -3.38 -0.76 8.23
N ILE A 72 -4.52 -0.44 7.63
CA ILE A 72 -5.15 -1.26 6.59
C ILE A 72 -4.95 -0.58 5.25
N PHE A 73 -4.38 -1.28 4.28
CA PHE A 73 -4.21 -0.85 2.90
C PHE A 73 -5.33 -1.40 2.02
N LEU A 74 -5.85 -0.55 1.15
CA LEU A 74 -6.93 -0.89 0.24
C LEU A 74 -6.38 -0.85 -1.18
N GLY A 75 -6.31 -2.02 -1.80
CA GLY A 75 -5.85 -2.16 -3.17
C GLY A 75 -6.84 -2.88 -4.06
N VAL A 76 -6.55 -2.83 -5.35
CA VAL A 76 -7.20 -3.62 -6.39
C VAL A 76 -6.16 -4.20 -7.32
N ASP A 77 -6.51 -5.30 -7.95
CA ASP A 77 -5.70 -5.82 -9.04
C ASP A 77 -5.61 -4.81 -10.21
N LYS A 78 -4.75 -5.12 -11.20
CA LYS A 78 -4.55 -4.23 -12.35
C LYS A 78 -5.83 -3.98 -13.14
N LYS A 79 -6.78 -4.93 -13.18
CA LYS A 79 -8.07 -4.76 -13.87
C LYS A 79 -9.06 -3.94 -13.04
N GLY A 80 -8.99 -4.00 -11.72
CA GLY A 80 -9.91 -3.34 -10.81
C GLY A 80 -11.11 -4.21 -10.43
N ASP A 81 -11.07 -5.52 -10.72
CA ASP A 81 -12.17 -6.46 -10.47
C ASP A 81 -11.99 -7.24 -9.16
N VAL A 82 -10.76 -7.33 -8.64
CA VAL A 82 -10.47 -7.97 -7.35
C VAL A 82 -10.00 -6.93 -6.35
N LEU A 83 -10.73 -6.82 -5.24
CA LEU A 83 -10.33 -6.04 -4.07
C LEU A 83 -9.30 -6.83 -3.23
N TRP A 84 -8.34 -6.10 -2.68
CA TRP A 84 -7.33 -6.64 -1.78
C TRP A 84 -7.19 -5.73 -0.56
N PHE A 85 -7.03 -6.35 0.60
CA PHE A 85 -6.83 -5.67 1.88
C PHE A 85 -5.57 -6.21 2.54
N GLY A 86 -4.62 -5.32 2.85
CA GLY A 86 -3.41 -5.66 3.61
C GLY A 86 -3.44 -5.00 4.97
N LYS A 87 -3.42 -5.76 6.06
CA LYS A 87 -3.40 -5.22 7.43
C LYS A 87 -2.01 -5.35 8.02
N VAL A 88 -1.55 -4.29 8.69
CA VAL A 88 -0.27 -4.24 9.41
C VAL A 88 -0.54 -3.76 10.83
N SER A 89 -0.19 -4.58 11.82
CA SER A 89 -0.15 -4.15 13.22
C SER A 89 1.07 -3.26 13.45
N MET A 90 0.87 -2.10 14.07
CA MET A 90 1.88 -1.05 14.22
C MET A 90 2.41 -0.94 15.66
N ASP A 91 2.47 -2.09 16.35
CA ASP A 91 2.99 -2.22 17.72
C ASP A 91 4.53 -2.23 17.77
#